data_AF-R6T481-F1
#
_entry.id   AF-R6T481-F1
#
_cell.length_a   1.000
_cell.length_b   1.000
_cell.length_c   1.000
_cell.angle_alpha   90.00
_cell.angle_beta   90.00
_cell.angle_gamma   90.00
#
_symmetry.space_group_name_H-M   'P 1'
#
loop_
_entity.id
_entity.type
_entity.pdbx_description
1 polymer ?
#
loop_
_entity_poly.entity_id
_entity_poly.type
_entity_poly.pdbx_seq_one_letter_code
_entity_poly.pdbx_strand_id
1 'polypeptide(L)'
;MYQEDGNFVFLDRDHGGTDHWDFSPEWGNAKRYLEQYEHPVWEKFLKDGVRGGHGGMDYLVYHDFFTMVRDGTPSPIDVYDAAALMCITPLSEQSIKNGSAPVSIPDFTPQERK
;
A
#
# COMPACT_ATOMS: atom_id res chain seq x y z
N MET A 1 -1.11 -11.90 4.04
CA MET A 1 -1.61 -10.70 4.73
C MET A 1 -0.65 -10.33 5.84
N TYR A 2 -0.26 -9.06 5.95
CA TYR A 2 0.56 -8.56 7.07
C TYR A 2 -0.33 -8.17 8.24
N GLN A 3 0.11 -8.44 9.47
CA GLN A 3 -0.53 -8.02 10.72
C GLN A 3 0.51 -7.34 11.62
N GLU A 4 0.17 -6.15 12.11
CA GLU A 4 1.06 -5.32 12.92
C GLU A 4 1.27 -5.89 14.34
N ASP A 5 0.21 -6.28 15.04
CA ASP A 5 0.27 -6.68 16.46
C ASP A 5 1.22 -7.86 16.75
N GLY A 6 1.32 -8.80 15.81
CA GLY A 6 2.24 -9.95 15.91
C GLY A 6 3.42 -9.85 14.95
N ASN A 7 3.55 -8.73 14.22
CA ASN A 7 4.55 -8.50 13.18
C ASN A 7 4.78 -9.72 12.28
N PHE A 8 3.70 -10.24 11.69
CA PHE A 8 3.75 -11.45 10.87
C PHE A 8 3.11 -11.23 9.49
N VAL A 9 3.57 -12.03 8.53
CA VAL A 9 3.00 -12.16 7.20
C VAL A 9 2.49 -13.58 7.02
N PHE A 10 1.20 -13.70 6.72
CA PHE A 10 0.57 -14.95 6.32
C PHE A 10 0.66 -15.11 4.79
N LEU A 11 1.26 -16.22 4.32
CA LEU A 11 1.29 -16.61 2.91
C LEU A 11 0.74 -18.02 2.76
N ASP A 12 -0.25 -18.21 1.88
CA ASP A 12 -0.90 -19.52 1.65
C ASP A 12 0.09 -20.64 1.29
N ARG A 13 1.23 -20.30 0.69
CA ARG A 13 2.26 -21.25 0.23
C ARG A 13 3.24 -21.66 1.31
N ASP A 14 3.35 -20.91 2.40
CA ASP A 14 4.33 -21.13 3.48
C ASP A 14 3.77 -22.00 4.62
N HIS A 15 2.56 -22.54 4.47
CA HIS A 15 1.97 -23.51 5.39
C HIS A 15 2.63 -24.88 5.27
N GLY A 16 3.91 -24.95 5.63
CA GLY A 16 4.63 -26.18 5.94
C GLY A 16 4.19 -26.81 7.27
N GLY A 17 2.89 -26.89 7.55
CA GLY A 17 2.35 -27.74 8.62
C GLY A 17 2.17 -27.12 10.02
N THR A 18 1.82 -25.84 10.14
CA THR A 18 1.35 -25.28 11.43
C THR A 18 -0.16 -25.43 11.56
N ASP A 19 -0.62 -25.90 12.72
CA ASP A 19 -2.04 -26.04 13.06
C ASP A 19 -2.78 -24.71 12.85
N HIS A 20 -3.92 -24.74 12.15
CA HIS A 20 -4.79 -23.57 11.96
C HIS A 20 -5.34 -22.99 13.28
N TRP A 21 -5.09 -23.69 14.39
CA TRP A 21 -5.52 -23.34 15.73
C TRP A 21 -4.44 -22.61 16.55
N ASP A 22 -3.17 -22.65 16.15
CA ASP A 22 -2.08 -21.92 16.80
C ASP A 22 -1.07 -21.36 15.79
N PHE A 23 -1.24 -20.08 15.47
CA PHE A 23 -0.34 -19.32 14.59
C PHE A 23 0.77 -18.58 15.36
N SER A 24 0.84 -18.71 16.69
CA SER A 24 1.84 -18.02 17.50
C SER A 24 3.31 -18.32 17.11
N PRO A 25 3.69 -19.51 16.58
CA PRO A 25 5.05 -19.76 16.14
C PRO A 25 5.52 -18.87 14.97
N GLU A 26 4.59 -18.33 14.20
CA GLU A 26 4.87 -17.48 13.04
C GLU A 26 4.97 -15.99 13.40
N TRP A 27 4.74 -15.62 14.67
CA TRP A 27 4.89 -14.25 15.12
C TRP A 27 6.31 -13.73 14.90
N GLY A 28 6.44 -12.51 14.39
CA GLY A 28 7.71 -11.90 14.03
C GLY A 28 8.28 -12.35 12.68
N ASN A 29 7.64 -13.28 11.97
CA ASN A 29 8.14 -13.77 10.68
C ASN A 29 8.21 -12.67 9.59
N ALA A 30 7.55 -11.51 9.77
CA ALA A 30 7.61 -10.39 8.84
C ALA A 30 9.05 -9.90 8.60
N LYS A 31 9.92 -10.01 9.62
CA LYS A 31 11.32 -9.61 9.54
C LYS A 31 12.08 -10.32 8.41
N ARG A 32 11.82 -11.63 8.22
CA ARG A 32 12.42 -12.43 7.14
C ARG A 32 12.09 -11.86 5.77
N TYR A 33 10.86 -11.36 5.60
CA TYR A 33 10.41 -10.80 4.33
C TYR A 33 10.94 -9.38 4.13
N LEU A 34 11.00 -8.57 5.18
CA LEU A 34 11.65 -7.25 5.11
C LEU A 34 13.10 -7.41 4.65
N GLU A 35 13.87 -8.32 5.25
CA GLU A 35 15.27 -8.56 4.83
C GLU A 35 15.42 -8.97 3.35
N GLN A 36 14.41 -9.61 2.76
CA GLN A 36 14.46 -10.09 1.37
C GLN A 36 13.87 -9.10 0.36
N TYR A 37 12.90 -8.30 0.78
CA TYR A 37 12.04 -7.52 -0.11
C TYR A 37 12.00 -6.02 0.22
N GLU A 38 12.85 -5.54 1.14
CA GLU A 38 12.95 -4.12 1.45
C GLU A 38 13.20 -3.30 0.18
N HIS A 39 12.40 -2.24 0.01
CA HIS A 39 12.49 -1.46 -1.22
C HIS A 39 13.78 -0.61 -1.20
N PRO A 40 14.56 -0.51 -2.30
CA PRO A 40 15.82 0.25 -2.31
C PRO A 40 15.67 1.73 -1.92
N VAL A 41 14.52 2.33 -2.22
CA VAL A 41 14.20 3.71 -1.77
C VAL A 41 14.14 3.79 -0.25
N TRP A 42 13.53 2.80 0.40
CA TRP A 42 13.41 2.74 1.85
C TRP A 42 14.77 2.41 2.49
N GLU A 43 15.54 1.46 1.94
CA GLU A 43 16.91 1.20 2.43
C GLU A 43 17.79 2.44 2.41
N LYS A 44 17.77 3.19 1.29
CA LYS A 44 18.54 4.43 1.16
C LYS A 44 18.07 5.46 2.18
N PHE A 45 16.76 5.61 2.33
CA PHE A 45 16.18 6.53 3.31
C PHE A 45 16.59 6.21 4.75
N LEU A 46 16.60 4.93 5.13
CA LEU A 46 17.08 4.49 6.44
C LEU A 46 18.58 4.81 6.63
N LYS A 47 19.41 4.59 5.59
CA LYS A 47 20.85 4.92 5.60
C LYS A 47 21.12 6.43 5.69
N ASP A 48 20.31 7.25 5.00
CA ASP A 48 20.44 8.72 4.96
C ASP A 48 19.86 9.42 6.20
N GLY A 49 19.22 8.64 7.09
CA GLY A 49 18.57 9.09 8.32
C GLY A 49 17.09 9.43 8.11
N VAL A 50 16.22 8.83 8.93
CA VAL A 50 14.77 9.02 8.89
C VAL A 50 14.37 10.47 9.17
N ARG A 51 13.46 11.01 8.35
CA ARG A 51 12.94 12.39 8.41
C ARG A 51 11.44 12.42 8.19
N GLY A 52 10.75 13.45 8.66
CA GLY A 52 9.31 13.66 8.44
C GLY A 52 8.42 13.03 9.51
N GLY A 53 7.10 13.03 9.25
CA GLY A 53 6.07 12.44 10.11
C GLY A 53 5.76 10.97 9.78
N HIS A 54 4.93 10.33 10.59
CA HIS A 54 4.40 8.97 10.38
C HIS A 54 5.45 7.91 9.99
N GLY A 55 6.54 7.81 10.76
CA GLY A 55 7.62 6.84 10.51
C GLY A 55 8.52 7.20 9.30
N GLY A 56 8.28 8.34 8.66
CA GLY A 56 9.11 8.90 7.60
C GLY A 56 8.56 8.76 6.18
N MET A 57 7.43 8.07 6.00
CA MET A 57 6.80 7.94 4.69
C MET A 57 6.40 9.30 4.09
N ASP A 58 5.96 10.25 4.93
CA ASP A 58 5.56 11.59 4.51
C ASP A 58 6.70 12.31 3.79
N TYR A 59 7.93 12.17 4.31
CA TYR A 59 9.11 12.75 3.69
C TYR A 59 9.35 12.19 2.29
N LEU A 60 9.22 10.87 2.10
CA LEU A 60 9.42 10.23 0.80
C LEU A 60 8.38 10.69 -0.22
N VAL A 61 7.11 10.77 0.19
CA VAL A 61 6.03 11.26 -0.68
C VAL A 61 6.27 12.71 -1.10
N TYR A 62 6.60 13.60 -0.15
CA TYR A 62 6.87 15.00 -0.49
C TYR A 62 8.15 15.18 -1.30
N HIS A 63 9.21 14.44 -0.98
CA HIS A 63 10.45 14.46 -1.73
C HIS A 63 10.22 14.08 -3.20
N ASP A 64 9.45 13.03 -3.45
CA ASP A 64 9.14 12.57 -4.81
C ASP A 64 8.26 13.58 -5.55
N PHE A 65 7.23 14.12 -4.88
CA PHE A 65 6.37 15.18 -5.43
C PHE A 65 7.17 16.42 -5.87
N PHE A 66 8.08 16.92 -5.04
CA PHE A 66 8.88 18.09 -5.43
C PHE A 66 9.93 17.75 -6.51
N THR A 67 10.46 16.53 -6.50
CA THR A 67 11.40 16.05 -7.51
C THR A 67 10.73 16.00 -8.88
N MET A 68 9.54 15.40 -9.00
CA MET A 68 8.83 15.33 -10.28
C MET A 68 8.41 16.70 -10.80
N VAL A 69 8.03 17.63 -9.91
CA VAL A 69 7.67 19.00 -10.31
C VAL A 69 8.89 19.74 -10.84
N ARG A 70 10.04 19.60 -10.16
CA ARG A 70 11.30 20.21 -10.59
C ARG A 70 11.78 19.64 -11.93
N ASP A 71 11.69 18.32 -12.09
CA ASP A 71 12.28 17.61 -13.22
C ASP A 71 11.29 17.45 -14.40
N GLY A 72 10.03 17.84 -14.22
CA GLY A 72 8.99 17.77 -15.25
C GLY A 72 8.58 16.34 -15.61
N THR A 73 8.71 15.39 -14.67
CA THR A 73 8.38 13.98 -14.90
C THR A 73 6.93 13.67 -14.50
N PRO A 74 6.31 12.63 -15.07
CA PRO A 74 4.97 12.19 -14.65
C PRO A 74 4.93 11.79 -13.17
N SER A 75 3.81 12.06 -12.51
CA SER A 75 3.54 11.55 -11.16
C SER A 75 3.31 10.04 -11.19
N PRO A 76 3.87 9.26 -10.25
CA PRO A 76 3.61 7.82 -10.16
C PRO A 76 2.18 7.50 -9.72
N ILE A 77 1.52 8.43 -9.01
CA ILE A 77 0.08 8.41 -8.71
C ILE A 77 -0.51 9.66 -9.32
N ASP A 78 -1.24 9.53 -10.42
CA ASP A 78 -1.78 10.67 -11.14
C ASP A 78 -3.25 10.97 -10.78
N VAL A 79 -3.85 11.93 -11.49
CA VAL A 79 -5.22 12.38 -11.22
C VAL A 79 -6.27 11.28 -11.42
N TYR A 80 -6.02 10.32 -12.30
CA TYR A 80 -6.94 9.23 -12.58
C TYR A 80 -6.86 8.17 -11.48
N ASP A 81 -5.65 7.88 -10.99
CA ASP A 81 -5.45 7.02 -9.82
C ASP A 81 -6.12 7.63 -8.58
N ALA A 82 -5.91 8.94 -8.36
CA ALA A 82 -6.56 9.67 -7.27
C ALA A 82 -8.10 9.61 -7.39
N ALA A 83 -8.66 9.79 -8.59
CA ALA A 83 -10.10 9.69 -8.81
C ALA A 83 -10.63 8.27 -8.53
N ALA A 84 -9.91 7.23 -8.97
CA ALA A 84 -10.26 5.85 -8.70
C ALA A 84 -10.25 5.53 -7.19
N LEU A 85 -9.25 6.02 -6.45
CA LEU A 85 -9.17 5.88 -5.00
C LEU A 85 -10.29 6.66 -4.29
N MET A 86 -10.52 7.92 -4.68
CA MET A 86 -11.49 8.80 -4.03
C MET A 86 -12.94 8.41 -4.29
N CYS A 87 -13.25 7.77 -5.43
CA CYS A 87 -14.62 7.36 -5.74
C CYS A 87 -15.13 6.25 -4.81
N ILE A 88 -14.25 5.51 -4.13
CA ILE A 88 -14.64 4.46 -3.19
C ILE A 88 -15.48 5.02 -2.04
N THR A 89 -15.17 6.23 -1.54
CA THR A 89 -15.95 6.86 -0.47
C THR A 89 -17.44 7.00 -0.84
N PRO A 90 -17.84 7.74 -1.88
CA PRO A 90 -19.26 7.87 -2.24
C PRO A 90 -19.89 6.56 -2.74
N LEU A 91 -19.14 5.70 -3.44
CA LEU A 91 -19.69 4.44 -3.97
C LEU A 91 -19.93 3.41 -2.85
N SER A 92 -19.10 3.40 -1.81
CA SER A 92 -19.32 2.55 -0.63
C SER A 92 -20.55 3.00 0.16
N GLU A 93 -20.77 4.31 0.32
CA GLU A 93 -22.01 4.85 0.89
C GLU A 93 -23.24 4.43 0.07
N GLN A 94 -23.15 4.48 -1.26
CA GLN A 94 -24.21 4.04 -2.15
C GLN A 94 -24.47 2.54 -2.01
N SER A 95 -23.41 1.72 -1.93
CA SER A 95 -23.52 0.29 -1.71
C SER A 95 -24.26 -0.02 -0.40
N ILE A 96 -23.86 0.60 0.71
CA ILE A 96 -24.51 0.45 2.01
C ILE A 96 -26.00 0.82 1.94
N LYS A 97 -26.33 1.96 1.30
CA LYS A 97 -27.73 2.40 1.11
C LYS A 97 -28.56 1.41 0.30
N ASN A 98 -27.92 0.65 -0.60
CA ASN A 98 -28.56 -0.35 -1.45
C ASN A 98 -28.50 -1.77 -0.87
N GLY A 99 -28.33 -1.92 0.46
CA GLY A 99 -28.28 -3.23 1.10
C GLY A 99 -26.96 -3.97 0.83
N SER A 100 -25.86 -3.24 0.77
CA SER A 100 -24.52 -3.76 0.46
C SER A 100 -24.41 -4.39 -0.93
N ALA A 101 -25.25 -3.95 -1.87
CA ALA A 101 -25.20 -4.40 -3.24
C ALA A 101 -23.91 -3.89 -3.94
N PRO A 102 -23.34 -4.67 -4.87
CA PRO A 102 -22.23 -4.19 -5.72
C PRO A 102 -22.60 -2.91 -6.49
N VAL A 103 -21.65 -1.99 -6.60
CA VAL A 103 -21.78 -0.74 -7.36
C VAL A 103 -20.63 -0.65 -8.36
N SER A 104 -20.92 -0.30 -9.61
CA SER A 104 -19.90 -0.17 -10.65
C SER A 104 -18.94 0.99 -10.38
N ILE A 105 -17.64 0.74 -10.51
CA ILE A 105 -16.59 1.76 -10.45
C ILE A 105 -16.45 2.42 -11.82
N PRO A 106 -16.50 3.77 -11.92
CA PRO A 106 -16.26 4.46 -13.18
C PRO A 106 -14.82 4.27 -13.67
N ASP A 107 -14.66 4.10 -14.98
CA ASP A 107 -13.36 4.20 -15.64
C ASP A 107 -13.03 5.67 -15.90
N PHE A 108 -12.14 6.23 -15.08
CA PHE A 108 -11.69 7.62 -15.18
C PHE A 108 -10.58 7.83 -16.22
N THR A 109 -9.99 6.76 -16.76
CA THR A 109 -8.82 6.85 -17.63
C THR A 109 -9.15 7.52 -18.98
N PRO A 110 -8.20 8.29 -19.55
CA PRO A 110 -8.38 8.85 -20.89
C PRO A 110 -8.39 7.73 -21.93
N GLN A 111 -8.98 7.99 -23.11
CA GLN A 111 -9.09 7.00 -24.19
C GLN A 111 -7.74 6.38 -24.59
N GLU A 112 -6.65 7.14 -24.46
CA GLU A 112 -5.29 6.71 -24.78
C GLU A 112 -4.72 5.64 -23.83
N ARG A 113 -5.37 5.40 -22.68
CA ARG A 113 -4.99 4.39 -21.68
C ARG A 113 -6.02 3.25 -21.55
N LYS A 114 -6.99 3.17 -22.47
CA LYS A 114 -8.00 2.10 -22.52
C LYS A 114 -7.51 0.88 -23.30
#